data_AF-A0A1Q9YET6-F1
#
_entry.id   AF-A0A1Q9YET6-F1
#
_cell.length_a   1.000
_cell.length_b   1.000
_cell.length_c   1.000
_cell.angle_alpha   90.00
_cell.angle_beta   90.00
_cell.angle_gamma   90.00
#
_symmetry.space_group_name_H-M   'P 1'
#
loop_
_entity.id
_entity.type
_entity.pdbx_description
1 polymer ?
#
loop_
_entity_poly.entity_id
_entity_poly.type
_entity_poly.pdbx_seq_one_letter_code
_entity_poly.pdbx_strand_id
1 'polypeptide(L)'
;MLSASLLAGFLLAAIYNLLALSAMKESALLHSAENGVQILSEAGNMSWGSAGRILCGMIFLIACLNVCASLLACTSEYFSELAPKLSYRSWLLAFTLIGAITACTGLNAVLSWSGKVLSLICPIAILILAVSLILYFVKGKQETQKSESSQTIKQ
;
A
#
# COMPACT_ATOMS: atom_id res chain seq x y z
N MET A 1 -16.49 11.78 4.06
CA MET A 1 -15.35 10.83 4.09
C MET A 1 -15.50 9.72 3.05
N LEU A 2 -16.62 8.99 3.00
CA LEU A 2 -16.82 7.90 2.02
C LEU A 2 -16.76 8.34 0.54
N SER A 3 -17.35 9.50 0.21
CA SER A 3 -17.37 10.02 -1.17
C SER A 3 -15.98 10.38 -1.71
N ALA A 4 -15.10 10.88 -0.84
CA ALA A 4 -13.71 11.21 -1.20
C ALA A 4 -12.91 9.93 -1.51
N SER A 5 -13.06 8.88 -0.71
CA SER A 5 -12.38 7.60 -0.96
C SER A 5 -12.93 6.85 -2.17
N LEU A 6 -14.24 6.98 -2.46
CA LEU A 6 -14.82 6.40 -3.68
C LEU A 6 -14.21 7.03 -4.95
N LEU A 7 -14.11 8.37 -4.97
CA LEU A 7 -13.53 9.08 -6.12
C LEU A 7 -12.04 8.77 -6.28
N ALA A 8 -11.28 8.74 -5.17
CA ALA A 8 -9.87 8.37 -5.19
C ALA A 8 -9.66 6.91 -5.64
N GLY A 9 -10.49 5.98 -5.18
CA GLY A 9 -10.43 4.57 -5.58
C GLY A 9 -10.75 4.36 -7.06
N PHE A 10 -11.76 5.06 -7.58
CA PHE A 10 -12.11 5.00 -8.99
C PHE A 10 -10.99 5.52 -9.90
N LEU A 11 -10.38 6.65 -9.53
CA LEU A 11 -9.27 7.23 -10.29
C LEU A 11 -8.04 6.33 -10.29
N LEU A 12 -7.72 5.70 -9.15
CA LEU A 12 -6.60 4.76 -9.05
C LEU A 12 -6.85 3.50 -9.89
N ALA A 13 -8.08 2.95 -9.88
CA ALA A 13 -8.44 1.80 -10.70
C ALA A 13 -8.32 2.11 -12.22
N ALA A 14 -8.71 3.31 -12.63
CA ALA A 14 -8.55 3.75 -14.02
C ALA A 14 -7.07 3.85 -14.42
N ILE A 15 -6.23 4.49 -13.60
CA ILE A 15 -4.78 4.62 -13.85
C ILE A 15 -4.11 3.24 -13.89
N TYR A 16 -4.47 2.33 -12.97
CA TYR A 16 -3.89 1.00 -12.91
C TYR A 16 -4.25 0.16 -14.15
N ASN A 17 -5.46 0.30 -14.70
CA ASN A 17 -5.84 -0.33 -15.96
C ASN A 17 -5.02 0.20 -17.15
N LEU A 18 -4.85 1.53 -17.25
CA LEU A 18 -4.02 2.14 -18.29
C LEU A 18 -2.57 1.68 -18.20
N LEU A 19 -2.04 1.59 -16.97
CA LEU A 19 -0.69 1.10 -16.72
C LEU A 19 -0.56 -0.39 -17.08
N ALA A 20 -1.56 -1.22 -16.73
CA ALA A 20 -1.57 -2.63 -17.09
C ALA A 20 -1.58 -2.83 -18.61
N LEU A 21 -2.41 -2.08 -19.34
CA LEU A 21 -2.46 -2.13 -20.81
C LEU A 21 -1.13 -1.68 -21.45
N SER A 22 -0.47 -0.68 -20.87
CA SER A 22 0.84 -0.20 -21.33
C SER A 22 1.93 -1.24 -21.05
N ALA A 23 1.92 -1.81 -19.84
CA ALA A 23 2.82 -2.89 -19.46
C ALA A 23 2.63 -4.12 -20.35
N MET A 24 1.40 -4.55 -20.66
CA MET A 24 1.16 -5.69 -21.55
C MET A 24 1.78 -5.53 -22.94
N LYS A 25 1.77 -4.30 -23.50
CA LYS A 25 2.39 -4.00 -24.80
C LYS A 25 3.91 -4.05 -24.74
N GLU A 26 4.49 -3.59 -23.64
CA GLU A 26 5.94 -3.63 -23.39
C GLU A 26 6.43 -5.05 -23.07
N SER A 27 5.68 -5.81 -22.27
CA SER A 27 5.95 -7.22 -21.94
C SER A 27 6.04 -8.09 -23.19
N ALA A 28 5.27 -7.80 -24.23
CA ALA A 28 5.28 -8.55 -25.49
C ALA A 28 6.58 -8.33 -26.31
N LEU A 29 7.23 -7.17 -26.15
CA LEU A 29 8.51 -6.85 -26.78
C LEU A 29 9.72 -7.29 -25.94
N LEU A 30 9.56 -7.32 -24.61
CA LEU A 30 10.60 -7.63 -23.64
C LEU A 30 10.44 -9.07 -23.10
N HIS A 31 10.73 -10.08 -23.94
CA HIS A 31 10.66 -11.50 -23.56
C HIS A 31 11.63 -11.88 -22.41
N SER A 32 12.51 -10.97 -21.98
CA SER A 32 13.56 -11.22 -20.98
C SER A 32 13.37 -10.46 -19.65
N ALA A 33 12.25 -9.77 -19.44
CA ALA A 33 12.01 -9.04 -18.19
C ALA A 33 11.55 -10.01 -17.09
N GLU A 34 12.43 -10.27 -16.12
CA GLU A 34 12.19 -11.22 -15.03
C GLU A 34 11.29 -10.62 -13.92
N ASN A 35 11.11 -9.29 -13.89
CA ASN A 35 10.48 -8.55 -12.80
C ASN A 35 9.61 -7.37 -13.26
N GLY A 36 8.51 -7.10 -12.53
CA GLY A 36 7.58 -6.00 -12.84
C GLY A 36 8.18 -4.59 -12.74
N VAL A 37 9.19 -4.38 -11.89
CA VAL A 37 9.93 -3.10 -11.81
C VAL A 37 10.77 -2.86 -13.06
N GLN A 38 11.24 -3.92 -13.71
CA GLN A 38 12.05 -3.83 -14.91
C GLN A 38 11.19 -3.39 -16.10
N ILE A 39 9.98 -3.96 -16.22
CA ILE A 39 8.97 -3.51 -17.20
C ILE A 39 8.55 -2.06 -16.93
N LEU A 40 8.36 -1.67 -15.66
CA LEU A 40 8.02 -0.29 -15.32
C LEU A 40 9.14 0.70 -15.62
N SER A 41 10.39 0.31 -15.38
CA SER A 41 11.56 1.16 -15.66
C SER A 41 11.78 1.35 -17.16
N GLU A 42 11.52 0.30 -17.96
CA GLU A 42 11.60 0.37 -19.42
C GLU A 42 10.43 1.16 -20.03
N ALA A 43 9.22 1.03 -19.49
CA ALA A 43 8.08 1.87 -19.86
C ALA A 43 8.33 3.36 -19.54
N GLY A 44 8.97 3.65 -18.40
CA GLY A 44 9.44 5.00 -18.07
C GLY A 44 10.53 5.51 -19.03
N ASN A 45 11.39 4.62 -19.51
CA ASN A 45 12.43 4.92 -20.49
C ASN A 45 11.84 5.22 -21.88
N MET A 46 10.81 4.49 -22.33
CA MET A 46 10.13 4.78 -23.60
C MET A 46 9.41 6.12 -23.57
N SER A 47 8.87 6.53 -22.42
CA SER A 47 8.18 7.81 -22.30
C SER A 47 9.14 9.00 -22.20
N TRP A 48 10.23 8.89 -21.41
CA TRP A 48 11.08 10.03 -21.02
C TRP A 48 12.59 9.84 -21.32
N GLY A 49 12.99 8.75 -21.98
CA GLY A 49 14.39 8.40 -22.27
C GLY A 49 15.18 7.98 -21.03
N SER A 50 16.51 7.95 -21.11
CA SER A 50 17.39 7.46 -20.02
C SER A 50 17.22 8.23 -18.69
N ALA A 51 16.74 9.48 -18.74
CA ALA A 51 16.44 10.26 -17.55
C ALA A 51 15.21 9.71 -16.79
N GLY A 52 14.28 9.06 -17.51
CA GLY A 52 13.07 8.47 -16.95
C GLY A 52 13.35 7.36 -15.93
N ARG A 53 14.38 6.53 -16.14
CA ARG A 53 14.75 5.45 -15.21
C ARG A 53 15.14 5.97 -13.82
N ILE A 54 15.92 7.05 -13.77
CA ILE A 54 16.36 7.66 -12.51
C ILE A 54 15.16 8.34 -11.81
N LEU A 55 14.32 9.03 -12.59
CA LEU A 55 13.15 9.71 -12.06
C LEU A 55 12.11 8.72 -11.49
N CYS A 56 11.82 7.63 -12.20
CA CYS A 56 10.95 6.56 -11.72
C CYS A 56 11.47 5.97 -10.40
N GLY A 57 12.79 5.76 -10.28
CA GLY A 57 13.41 5.31 -9.03
C GLY A 57 13.18 6.27 -7.87
N MET A 58 13.35 7.58 -8.08
CA MET A 58 13.10 8.58 -7.03
C MET A 58 11.62 8.66 -6.62
N ILE A 59 10.69 8.65 -7.58
CA ILE A 59 9.25 8.68 -7.31
C ILE A 59 8.84 7.44 -6.51
N PHE A 60 9.32 6.26 -6.90
CA PHE A 60 9.03 5.02 -6.18
C PHE A 60 9.57 5.04 -4.75
N LEU A 61 10.77 5.58 -4.54
CA LEU A 61 11.35 5.74 -3.21
C LEU A 61 10.49 6.66 -2.34
N ILE A 62 10.04 7.81 -2.87
CA ILE A 62 9.15 8.74 -2.16
C ILE A 62 7.80 8.08 -1.84
N ALA A 63 7.22 7.35 -2.79
CA ALA A 63 5.97 6.62 -2.59
C ALA A 63 6.09 5.55 -1.50
N CYS A 64 7.14 4.72 -1.55
CA CYS A 64 7.41 3.71 -0.53
C CYS A 64 7.66 4.34 0.83
N LEU A 65 8.37 5.48 0.90
CA LEU A 65 8.60 6.19 2.16
C LEU A 65 7.27 6.62 2.81
N ASN A 66 6.33 7.16 2.03
CA ASN A 66 5.02 7.57 2.54
C ASN A 66 4.16 6.37 3.01
N VAL A 67 4.18 5.26 2.26
CA VAL A 67 3.46 4.03 2.65
C VAL A 67 4.05 3.46 3.94
N CYS A 68 5.38 3.37 4.04
CA CYS A 68 6.05 2.95 5.26
C CYS A 68 5.72 3.88 6.43
N ALA A 69 5.73 5.20 6.25
CA ALA A 69 5.38 6.15 7.30
C ALA A 69 3.94 5.96 7.82
N SER A 70 2.98 5.71 6.90
CA SER A 70 1.59 5.44 7.25
C SER A 70 1.43 4.13 8.05
N LEU A 71 2.12 3.06 7.62
CA LEU A 71 2.11 1.77 8.33
C LEU A 71 2.81 1.84 9.68
N LEU A 72 3.93 2.57 9.75
CA LEU A 72 4.66 2.81 10.99
C LEU A 72 3.81 3.57 12.00
N ALA A 73 3.04 4.58 11.57
CA ALA A 73 2.10 5.28 12.44
C ALA A 73 1.10 4.30 13.06
N CYS A 74 0.40 3.49 12.26
CA CYS A 74 -0.59 2.52 12.78
C CYS A 74 0.03 1.46 13.70
N THR A 75 1.17 0.90 13.33
CA THR A 75 1.83 -0.16 14.11
C THR A 75 2.42 0.36 15.41
N SER A 76 2.94 1.58 15.40
CA SER A 76 3.47 2.22 16.60
C SER A 76 2.36 2.59 17.59
N GLU A 77 1.17 2.98 17.10
CA GLU A 77 -0.02 3.26 17.91
C GLU A 77 -0.55 1.96 18.54
N TYR A 78 -0.67 0.90 17.74
CA TYR A 78 -1.04 -0.44 18.21
C TYR A 78 -0.07 -1.01 19.25
N PHE A 79 1.24 -0.80 19.04
CA PHE A 79 2.26 -1.29 19.97
C PHE A 79 2.35 -0.43 21.25
N SER A 80 2.04 0.86 21.16
CA SER A 80 1.96 1.76 22.31
C SER A 80 0.80 1.38 23.24
N GLU A 81 -0.30 0.85 22.72
CA GLU A 81 -1.36 0.24 23.53
C GLU A 81 -0.91 -1.08 24.18
N LEU A 82 -0.06 -1.85 23.51
CA LEU A 82 0.33 -3.20 23.94
C LEU A 82 1.52 -3.23 24.92
N ALA A 83 2.40 -2.21 24.93
CA ALA A 83 3.63 -2.21 25.73
C ALA A 83 3.95 -0.83 26.36
N PRO A 84 3.42 -0.48 27.55
CA PRO A 84 3.63 0.82 28.22
C PRO A 84 5.05 1.08 28.77
N LYS A 85 6.07 0.27 28.43
CA LYS A 85 7.44 0.34 29.01
C LYS A 85 8.60 0.36 28.00
N LEU A 86 8.38 0.15 26.71
CA LEU A 86 9.44 0.13 25.70
C LEU A 86 9.38 1.39 24.83
N SER A 87 10.54 2.04 24.65
CA SER A 87 10.67 3.29 23.88
C SER A 87 10.17 3.12 22.45
N TYR A 88 9.08 3.84 22.13
CA TYR A 88 8.43 3.95 20.81
C TYR A 88 9.42 4.11 19.65
N ARG A 89 10.53 4.82 19.88
CA ARG A 89 11.55 5.09 18.87
C ARG A 89 12.39 3.85 18.51
N SER A 90 12.68 2.95 19.45
CA SER A 90 13.49 1.75 19.15
C SER A 90 12.73 0.74 18.29
N TRP A 91 11.43 0.59 18.53
CA TRP A 91 10.59 -0.32 17.74
C TRP A 91 10.40 0.17 16.31
N LEU A 92 10.17 1.48 16.16
CA LEU A 92 10.09 2.16 14.87
C LEU A 92 11.38 1.94 14.06
N LEU A 93 12.54 2.18 14.68
CA LEU A 93 13.85 2.08 14.01
C LEU A 93 14.18 0.64 13.61
N ALA A 94 13.85 -0.34 14.45
CA ALA A 94 14.04 -1.75 14.15
C ALA A 94 13.22 -2.19 12.92
N PHE A 95 11.93 -1.79 12.85
CA PHE A 95 11.08 -2.11 11.70
C PHE A 95 11.55 -1.43 10.42
N THR A 96 11.97 -0.17 10.48
CA THR A 96 12.54 0.52 9.31
C THR A 96 13.82 -0.14 8.82
N LEU A 97 14.72 -0.53 9.72
CA LEU A 97 15.97 -1.20 9.37
C LEU A 97 15.72 -2.55 8.69
N ILE A 98 14.82 -3.38 9.25
CA ILE A 98 14.47 -4.67 8.67
C ILE A 98 13.84 -4.49 7.27
N GLY A 99 12.94 -3.52 7.10
CA GLY A 99 12.33 -3.20 5.81
C GLY A 99 13.35 -2.70 4.78
N ALA A 100 14.29 -1.84 5.19
CA ALA A 100 15.35 -1.33 4.34
C ALA A 100 16.32 -2.44 3.89
N ILE A 101 16.71 -3.33 4.81
CA ILE A 101 17.54 -4.50 4.48
C ILE A 101 16.80 -5.38 3.46
N THR A 102 15.51 -5.66 3.70
CA THR A 102 14.68 -6.47 2.79
C THR A 102 14.60 -5.84 1.39
N ALA A 103 14.45 -4.51 1.30
CA ALA A 103 14.45 -3.79 0.03
C ALA A 103 15.80 -3.87 -0.71
N CYS A 104 16.92 -3.91 0.01
CA CYS A 104 18.27 -4.03 -0.55
C CYS A 104 18.64 -5.48 -0.93
N THR A 105 18.08 -6.50 -0.27
CA THR A 105 18.46 -7.93 -0.47
C THR A 105 18.03 -8.55 -1.81
N GLY A 106 17.28 -7.83 -2.64
CA GLY A 106 16.99 -8.24 -4.02
C GLY A 106 15.51 -8.47 -4.28
N LEU A 107 14.97 -7.69 -5.21
CA LEU A 107 13.56 -7.70 -5.62
C LEU A 107 13.09 -9.07 -6.13
N ASN A 108 13.98 -9.86 -6.76
CA ASN A 108 13.63 -11.15 -7.35
C ASN A 108 13.26 -12.22 -6.30
N ALA A 109 13.99 -12.27 -5.18
CA ALA A 109 13.68 -13.16 -4.06
C ALA A 109 12.38 -12.75 -3.38
N VAL A 110 12.16 -11.43 -3.24
CA VAL A 110 10.91 -10.87 -2.71
C VAL A 110 9.74 -11.19 -3.64
N LEU A 111 9.87 -11.04 -4.96
CA LEU A 111 8.77 -11.30 -5.90
C LEU A 111 8.41 -12.79 -5.99
N SER A 112 9.40 -13.68 -6.03
CA SER A 112 9.19 -15.13 -6.04
C SER A 112 8.42 -15.60 -4.81
N TRP A 113 8.81 -15.11 -3.64
CA TRP A 113 8.14 -15.43 -2.38
C TRP A 113 6.77 -14.73 -2.25
N SER A 114 6.69 -13.47 -2.68
CA SER A 114 5.48 -12.64 -2.60
C SER A 114 4.42 -13.05 -3.61
N GLY A 115 4.76 -13.62 -4.76
CA GLY A 115 3.77 -14.10 -5.74
C GLY A 115 2.84 -15.14 -5.13
N LYS A 116 3.36 -16.01 -4.27
CA LYS A 116 2.57 -17.01 -3.54
C LYS A 116 1.78 -16.39 -2.39
N VAL A 117 2.39 -15.47 -1.63
CA VAL A 117 1.73 -14.77 -0.53
C VAL A 117 0.59 -13.87 -1.03
N LEU A 118 0.77 -13.17 -2.14
CA LEU A 118 -0.21 -12.22 -2.68
C LEU A 118 -1.48 -12.94 -3.15
N SER A 119 -1.32 -14.11 -3.78
CA SER A 119 -2.46 -14.92 -4.20
C SER A 119 -3.28 -15.47 -3.02
N LEU A 120 -2.67 -15.61 -1.84
CA LEU A 120 -3.36 -16.01 -0.61
C LEU A 120 -3.94 -14.81 0.15
N ILE A 121 -3.23 -13.68 0.19
CA ILE A 121 -3.68 -12.50 0.93
C ILE A 121 -4.83 -11.77 0.24
N CYS A 122 -4.89 -11.77 -1.11
CA CYS A 122 -5.95 -11.12 -1.86
C CYS A 122 -7.36 -11.60 -1.48
N PRO A 123 -7.65 -12.92 -1.49
CA PRO A 123 -8.98 -13.39 -1.09
C PRO A 123 -9.29 -13.10 0.38
N ILE A 124 -8.29 -13.21 1.27
CA ILE A 124 -8.45 -12.90 2.69
C ILE A 124 -8.76 -11.41 2.90
N ALA A 125 -8.07 -10.52 2.19
CA ALA A 125 -8.31 -9.08 2.24
C ALA A 125 -9.71 -8.72 1.72
N ILE A 126 -10.16 -9.34 0.63
CA ILE A 126 -11.52 -9.16 0.10
C ILE A 126 -12.57 -9.64 1.11
N LEU A 127 -12.34 -10.78 1.77
CA LEU A 127 -13.20 -11.28 2.84
C LEU A 127 -13.28 -10.30 4.01
N ILE A 128 -12.14 -9.77 4.46
CA ILE A 128 -12.09 -8.79 5.56
C ILE A 128 -12.81 -7.49 5.15
N LEU A 129 -12.62 -7.00 3.93
CA LEU A 129 -13.33 -5.84 3.41
C LEU A 129 -14.84 -6.09 3.34
N ALA A 130 -15.27 -7.25 2.86
CA ALA A 130 -16.67 -7.64 2.79
C ALA A 130 -17.31 -7.73 4.18
N VAL A 131 -16.65 -8.42 5.12
CA VAL A 131 -17.10 -8.54 6.51
C VAL A 131 -17.12 -7.17 7.19
N SER A 132 -16.08 -6.35 7.01
CA SER A 132 -16.04 -5.00 7.55
C SER A 132 -17.14 -4.12 6.98
N LEU A 133 -17.48 -4.26 5.70
CA LEU A 133 -18.58 -3.52 5.08
C LEU A 133 -19.94 -3.97 5.64
N ILE A 134 -20.14 -5.28 5.83
CA ILE A 134 -21.36 -5.84 6.44
C ILE A 134 -21.48 -5.38 7.90
N LEU A 135 -20.40 -5.46 8.68
CA LEU A 135 -20.37 -4.97 10.06
C LEU A 135 -20.59 -3.47 10.12
N TYR A 136 -20.02 -2.68 9.21
CA TYR A 136 -20.25 -1.23 9.13
C TYR A 136 -21.70 -0.92 8.75
N PHE A 137 -22.31 -1.69 7.85
CA PHE A 137 -23.71 -1.51 7.47
C PHE A 137 -24.67 -1.87 8.61
N VAL A 138 -24.37 -2.94 9.35
CA VAL A 138 -25.12 -3.36 10.56
C VAL A 138 -24.92 -2.35 11.69
N LYS A 139 -23.70 -1.84 11.89
CA LYS A 139 -23.35 -0.84 12.89
C LYS A 139 -23.73 0.59 12.49
N GLY A 140 -24.04 0.82 11.22
CA GLY A 140 -24.65 2.06 10.70
C GLY A 140 -26.03 2.35 11.29
N LYS A 141 -26.70 1.35 11.90
CA LYS A 141 -27.87 1.59 12.75
C LYS A 141 -27.53 2.05 14.19
N GLN A 142 -26.27 1.99 14.61
CA GLN A 142 -25.81 2.28 15.98
C GLN A 142 -24.84 3.48 16.07
N GLU A 143 -24.10 3.84 15.01
CA GLU A 143 -23.16 4.98 15.04
C GLU A 143 -23.81 6.35 14.84
N THR A 144 -25.01 6.43 14.25
CA THR A 144 -25.84 7.66 14.29
C THR A 144 -26.28 8.00 15.72
N GLN A 145 -26.24 7.05 16.67
CA GLN A 145 -26.57 7.31 18.09
C GLN A 145 -25.34 7.54 18.98
N LYS A 146 -24.14 7.04 18.61
CA LYS A 146 -22.92 7.23 19.42
C LYS A 146 -22.12 8.48 19.04
N SER A 147 -22.20 8.96 17.80
CA SER A 147 -21.61 10.26 17.43
C SER A 147 -22.43 11.46 17.91
N GLU A 148 -23.74 11.29 18.15
CA GLU A 148 -24.63 12.35 18.66
C GLU A 148 -24.58 12.46 20.20
N SER A 149 -24.42 11.35 20.94
CA SER A 149 -24.37 11.38 22.42
C SER A 149 -23.03 11.82 23.02
N SER A 150 -21.90 11.74 22.29
CA SER A 150 -20.60 12.27 22.77
C SER A 150 -20.38 13.76 22.51
N GLN A 151 -21.25 14.42 21.74
CA GLN A 151 -21.23 15.88 21.54
C GLN A 151 -22.10 16.64 22.56
N THR A 152 -23.14 16.01 23.13
CA THR A 152 -24.04 16.66 24.11
C THR A 152 -23.57 16.56 25.57
N ILE A 153 -22.52 15.79 25.86
CA ILE A 153 -21.89 15.73 27.21
C ILE A 153 -20.53 16.47 27.19
N LYS A 154 -20.41 17.54 26.40
CA LYS A 154 -19.34 18.56 26.49
C LYS A 154 -19.82 19.94 26.00
N GLN A 155 -21.11 20.24 26.22
CA GLN A 155 -21.68 21.58 26.13
C GLN A 155 -22.38 21.88 27.45
#